data_AF-A0A1G8C0R8-F1
#
_entry.id   AF-A0A1G8C0R8-F1
#
_cell.length_a   1.000
_cell.length_b   1.000
_cell.length_c   1.000
_cell.angle_alpha   90.00
_cell.angle_beta   90.00
_cell.angle_gamma   90.00
#
_symmetry.space_group_name_H-M   'P 1'
#
loop_
_entity.id
_entity.type
_entity.pdbx_description
1 polymer ?
#
loop_
_entity_poly.entity_id
_entity_poly.type
_entity_poly.pdbx_seq_one_letter_code
_entity_poly.pdbx_strand_id
1 'polypeptide(L)'
;MSNVLGRTASRDEGRTLPKGETVGRYGSYLDAQKAVDYLADSKFPVQQVSIIGNDLKTVERVTGRLSYPRVALASAATGAWFGLFVGFILTLFGGDSTYLPILSSMALGAVFWVLFGVIAYAFQRGKRDFTSTSQVVATSYDVIVDPSVAGEARRVLQQLPMNSNPQTNAPVQPWGTPSAPNQPPRQGQPPQRPESWGQPPVQAPHANPDPQQAGAAPQAGDEQRAANQRSTRGQFPDLPDGRPQYGIRIEPQPAAEDAPDEARRGEESRQD
;
A
#
# COMPACT_ATOMS: atom_id res chain seq x y z
N MET A 1 -35.54 -25.52 38.74
CA MET A 1 -35.21 -26.02 37.39
C MET A 1 -34.21 -25.07 36.78
N SER A 2 -33.03 -25.58 36.48
CA SER A 2 -31.80 -24.89 36.09
C SER A 2 -31.80 -24.53 34.61
N ASN A 3 -31.63 -23.25 34.27
CA ASN A 3 -31.34 -22.83 32.90
C ASN A 3 -29.86 -23.08 32.59
N VAL A 4 -29.62 -24.28 32.07
CA VAL A 4 -28.40 -24.74 31.40
C VAL A 4 -28.52 -24.34 29.93
N LEU A 5 -28.25 -23.09 29.58
CA LEU A 5 -28.17 -22.66 28.19
C LEU A 5 -27.01 -21.68 27.99
N GLY A 6 -25.93 -22.23 27.43
CA GLY A 6 -24.97 -21.59 26.55
C GLY A 6 -24.57 -20.16 26.85
N ARG A 7 -23.48 -19.98 27.62
CA ARG A 7 -22.56 -18.87 27.34
C ARG A 7 -21.96 -19.13 25.97
N THR A 8 -22.50 -18.50 24.93
CA THR A 8 -21.81 -18.38 23.65
C THR A 8 -20.54 -17.58 23.91
N ALA A 9 -19.38 -18.25 23.92
CA ALA A 9 -18.09 -17.57 23.87
C ALA A 9 -18.05 -16.73 22.58
N SER A 10 -18.13 -15.41 22.77
CA SER A 10 -17.42 -14.37 22.05
C SER A 10 -17.25 -14.53 20.54
N ARG A 11 -18.26 -14.12 19.77
CA ARG A 11 -18.04 -13.65 18.40
C ARG A 11 -17.18 -12.36 18.35
N ASP A 12 -16.90 -11.78 19.52
CA ASP A 12 -16.21 -10.51 19.77
C ASP A 12 -14.72 -10.66 20.14
N GLU A 13 -14.27 -11.86 20.55
CA GLU A 13 -12.85 -12.12 20.86
C GLU A 13 -11.97 -12.05 19.60
N GLY A 14 -12.51 -12.35 18.42
CA GLY A 14 -11.80 -12.17 17.14
C GLY A 14 -11.78 -10.72 16.63
N ARG A 15 -12.48 -9.79 17.30
CA ARG A 15 -12.62 -8.38 16.89
C ARG A 15 -11.90 -7.41 17.82
N THR A 16 -11.38 -7.90 18.95
CA THR A 16 -10.66 -7.12 19.95
C THR A 16 -9.21 -7.61 20.01
N LEU A 17 -8.26 -6.69 20.19
CA LEU A 17 -6.86 -7.08 20.34
C LEU A 17 -6.69 -7.88 21.64
N PRO A 18 -6.01 -9.03 21.60
CA PRO A 18 -5.80 -9.83 22.80
C PRO A 18 -5.04 -9.00 23.84
N LYS A 19 -5.55 -9.00 25.07
CA LYS A 19 -4.95 -8.28 26.19
C LYS A 19 -3.91 -9.19 26.84
N GLY A 20 -2.75 -8.65 27.18
CA GLY A 20 -1.72 -9.40 27.88
C GLY A 20 -0.38 -8.68 27.88
N GLU A 21 0.65 -9.40 28.29
CA GLU A 21 2.02 -8.89 28.31
C GLU A 21 2.85 -9.51 27.18
N THR A 22 3.59 -8.68 26.44
CA THR A 22 4.53 -9.14 25.41
C THR A 22 5.73 -9.82 26.05
N VAL A 23 5.92 -11.10 25.75
CA VAL A 23 7.05 -11.91 26.25
C VAL A 23 8.20 -12.01 25.27
N GLY A 24 7.94 -11.70 23.99
CA GLY A 24 8.95 -11.66 22.95
C GLY A 24 8.46 -10.93 21.69
N ARG A 25 9.38 -10.27 20.98
CA ARG A 25 9.15 -9.62 19.69
C ARG A 25 10.08 -10.22 18.64
N TYR A 26 9.50 -10.65 17.53
CA TYR A 26 10.18 -11.38 16.47
C TYR A 26 10.02 -10.67 15.11
N GLY A 27 11.03 -10.76 14.26
CA GLY A 27 11.01 -10.15 12.91
C GLY A 27 10.24 -10.95 11.87
N SER A 28 10.01 -12.24 12.13
CA SER A 28 9.31 -13.14 11.22
C SER A 28 8.22 -13.93 11.95
N TYR A 29 7.15 -14.26 11.23
CA TYR A 29 6.08 -15.09 11.77
C TYR A 29 6.59 -16.47 12.19
N LEU A 30 7.53 -17.04 11.41
CA LEU A 30 8.11 -18.36 11.70
C LEU A 30 8.90 -18.36 13.01
N ASP A 31 9.58 -17.27 13.36
CA ASP A 31 10.31 -17.21 14.63
C ASP A 31 9.35 -17.03 15.80
N ALA A 32 8.29 -16.23 15.65
CA ALA A 32 7.23 -16.17 16.66
C ALA A 32 6.54 -17.54 16.84
N GLN A 33 6.29 -18.25 15.74
CA GLN A 33 5.70 -19.60 15.78
C GLN A 33 6.59 -20.58 16.53
N LYS A 34 7.89 -20.63 16.21
CA LYS A 34 8.86 -21.47 16.92
C LYS A 34 8.90 -21.16 18.42
N ALA A 35 8.73 -19.90 18.83
CA ALA A 35 8.68 -19.53 20.24
C ALA A 35 7.42 -20.09 20.92
N VAL A 36 6.27 -20.04 20.25
CA VAL A 36 5.03 -20.66 20.73
C VAL A 36 5.13 -22.18 20.76
N ASP A 37 5.74 -22.80 19.75
CA ASP A 37 6.00 -24.25 19.70
C ASP A 37 6.89 -24.68 20.87
N TYR A 38 7.94 -23.91 21.18
CA TYR A 38 8.82 -24.19 22.32
C TYR A 38 8.11 -24.06 23.68
N LEU A 39 7.21 -23.09 23.81
CA LEU A 39 6.32 -22.99 24.97
C LEU A 39 5.43 -24.24 25.07
N ALA A 40 4.84 -24.69 23.95
CA ALA A 40 4.01 -25.89 23.91
C ALA A 40 4.76 -27.15 24.34
N ASP A 41 5.98 -27.34 23.83
CA ASP A 41 6.85 -28.46 24.17
C ASP A 41 7.22 -28.48 25.66
N SER A 42 7.37 -27.28 26.25
CA SER A 42 7.62 -27.08 27.68
C SER A 42 6.37 -27.21 28.55
N LYS A 43 5.25 -27.72 27.99
CA LYS A 43 3.94 -27.89 28.66
C LYS A 43 3.31 -26.58 29.16
N PHE A 44 3.69 -25.45 28.57
CA PHE A 44 3.05 -24.16 28.84
C PHE A 44 1.60 -24.15 28.30
N PRO A 45 0.64 -23.50 28.98
CA PRO A 45 -0.74 -23.37 28.49
C PRO A 45 -0.83 -22.43 27.28
N VAL A 46 -0.57 -22.97 26.08
CA VAL A 46 -0.59 -22.20 24.82
C VAL A 46 -1.93 -21.56 24.47
N GLN A 47 -3.02 -21.99 25.10
CA GLN A 47 -4.33 -21.35 24.96
C GLN A 47 -4.34 -19.91 25.48
N GLN A 48 -3.36 -19.55 26.32
CA GLN A 48 -3.18 -18.20 26.86
C GLN A 48 -2.14 -17.39 26.06
N VAL A 49 -1.74 -17.87 24.88
CA VAL A 49 -0.73 -17.23 24.03
C VAL A 49 -1.39 -16.69 22.77
N SER A 50 -1.02 -15.48 22.37
CA SER A 50 -1.47 -14.83 21.14
C SER A 50 -0.28 -14.27 20.37
N ILE A 51 -0.27 -14.42 19.04
CA ILE A 51 0.72 -13.78 18.17
C ILE A 51 0.06 -12.57 17.51
N ILE A 52 0.57 -11.37 17.77
CA ILE A 52 0.10 -10.14 17.14
C ILE A 52 1.10 -9.68 16.09
N GLY A 53 0.63 -9.52 14.85
CA GLY A 53 1.39 -8.83 13.79
C GLY A 53 1.27 -7.32 13.94
N ASN A 54 2.39 -6.63 14.11
CA ASN A 54 2.48 -5.18 14.23
C ASN A 54 2.94 -4.52 12.92
N ASP A 55 2.61 -3.24 12.77
CA ASP A 55 3.02 -2.41 11.64
C ASP A 55 2.72 -3.08 10.29
N LEU A 56 1.43 -3.35 10.08
CA LEU A 56 0.93 -3.96 8.85
C LEU A 56 1.20 -3.03 7.67
N LYS A 57 1.97 -3.55 6.71
CA LYS A 57 2.26 -2.89 5.45
C LYS A 57 1.51 -3.59 4.34
N THR A 58 0.72 -2.83 3.60
CA THR A 58 0.16 -3.31 2.34
C THR A 58 1.23 -3.17 1.26
N VAL A 59 1.74 -4.31 0.78
CA VAL A 59 2.73 -4.38 -0.29
C VAL A 59 2.00 -4.66 -1.60
N GLU A 60 2.08 -3.71 -2.53
CA GLU A 60 1.62 -3.92 -3.90
C GLU A 60 2.77 -4.50 -4.72
N ARG A 61 2.71 -5.81 -5.04
CA ARG A 61 3.74 -6.46 -5.86
C ARG A 61 3.37 -6.36 -7.33
N VAL A 62 4.12 -5.54 -8.07
CA VAL A 62 4.03 -5.43 -9.52
C VAL A 62 4.53 -6.74 -10.13
N THR A 63 3.62 -7.52 -10.69
CA THR A 63 3.90 -8.87 -11.22
C THR A 63 4.30 -8.83 -12.69
N GLY A 64 4.00 -7.74 -13.40
CA GLY A 64 4.44 -7.54 -14.78
C GLY A 64 3.63 -6.48 -15.52
N ARG A 65 4.00 -6.25 -16.79
CA ARG A 65 3.24 -5.40 -17.70
C ARG A 65 2.04 -6.16 -18.25
N LEU A 66 0.87 -5.53 -18.21
CA LEU A 66 -0.34 -6.11 -18.78
C LEU A 66 -0.36 -5.81 -20.28
N SER A 67 -0.12 -6.83 -21.11
CA SER A 67 0.03 -6.67 -22.56
C SER A 67 -1.02 -7.49 -23.31
N TYR A 68 -1.49 -6.95 -24.46
CA TYR A 68 -2.44 -7.64 -25.34
C TYR A 68 -2.01 -9.06 -25.72
N PRO A 69 -0.73 -9.34 -26.06
CA PRO A 69 -0.30 -10.71 -26.39
C PRO A 69 -0.49 -11.69 -25.23
N ARG A 70 -0.23 -11.25 -23.99
CA ARG A 70 -0.41 -12.11 -22.81
C ARG A 70 -1.88 -12.43 -22.57
N VAL A 71 -2.75 -11.43 -22.71
CA VAL A 71 -4.21 -11.61 -22.59
C VAL A 71 -4.74 -12.51 -23.71
N ALA A 72 -4.29 -12.28 -24.95
CA ALA A 72 -4.67 -13.10 -26.09
C ALA A 72 -4.25 -14.55 -25.89
N LEU A 73 -3.00 -14.81 -25.48
CA LEU A 73 -2.53 -16.18 -25.23
C LEU A 73 -3.30 -16.87 -24.11
N ALA A 74 -3.53 -16.18 -22.99
CA ALA A 74 -4.33 -16.72 -21.88
C ALA A 74 -5.77 -17.03 -22.31
N SER A 75 -6.38 -16.14 -23.10
CA SER A 75 -7.75 -16.34 -23.60
C SER A 75 -7.82 -17.44 -24.66
N ALA A 76 -6.81 -17.55 -25.54
CA ALA A 76 -6.70 -18.62 -26.53
C ALA A 76 -6.62 -20.00 -25.87
N ALA A 77 -5.85 -20.14 -24.78
CA ALA A 77 -5.73 -21.39 -24.06
C ALA A 77 -7.09 -21.83 -23.47
N THR A 78 -7.79 -20.92 -22.78
CA THR A 78 -9.13 -21.18 -22.25
C THR A 78 -10.13 -21.49 -23.37
N GLY A 79 -10.07 -20.76 -24.48
CA GLY A 79 -10.95 -20.97 -25.62
C GLY A 79 -10.69 -22.24 -26.40
N ALA A 80 -9.42 -22.65 -26.52
CA ALA A 80 -9.03 -23.92 -27.10
C ALA A 80 -9.56 -25.07 -26.25
N TRP A 81 -9.42 -25.00 -24.92
CA TRP A 81 -9.99 -26.02 -24.03
C TRP A 81 -11.51 -26.11 -24.16
N PHE A 82 -12.21 -24.97 -24.19
CA PHE A 82 -13.65 -24.93 -24.42
C PHE A 82 -14.03 -25.50 -25.79
N GLY A 83 -13.31 -25.10 -26.85
CA GLY A 83 -13.53 -25.59 -28.20
C GLY A 83 -13.25 -27.08 -28.35
N LEU A 84 -12.23 -27.61 -27.67
CA LEU A 84 -11.93 -29.04 -27.56
C LEU A 84 -13.11 -29.79 -26.95
N PHE A 85 -13.66 -29.28 -25.85
CA PHE A 85 -14.84 -29.85 -25.21
C PHE A 85 -16.07 -29.87 -26.14
N VAL A 86 -16.36 -28.75 -26.80
CA VAL A 86 -17.46 -28.67 -27.78
C VAL A 86 -17.22 -29.62 -28.95
N GLY A 87 -15.98 -29.70 -29.44
CA GLY A 87 -15.60 -30.62 -30.51
C GLY A 87 -15.79 -32.07 -30.15
N PHE A 88 -15.46 -32.43 -28.91
CA PHE A 88 -15.68 -33.78 -28.39
C PHE A 88 -17.17 -34.13 -28.37
N ILE A 89 -18.03 -33.22 -27.91
CA ILE A 89 -19.49 -33.38 -27.99
C ILE A 89 -19.93 -33.53 -29.45
N LEU A 90 -19.51 -32.63 -30.35
CA LEU A 90 -19.88 -32.70 -31.77
C LEU A 90 -19.45 -34.01 -32.44
N THR A 91 -18.29 -34.56 -32.05
CA THR A 91 -17.81 -35.84 -32.58
C THR A 91 -18.66 -37.00 -32.08
N LEU A 92 -18.97 -37.03 -30.77
CA LEU A 92 -19.80 -38.08 -30.17
C LEU A 92 -21.23 -38.10 -30.69
N PHE A 93 -21.83 -36.92 -30.93
CA PHE A 93 -23.23 -36.80 -31.38
C PHE A 93 -23.38 -36.61 -32.89
N GLY A 94 -22.33 -36.19 -33.60
CA GLY A 94 -22.35 -35.90 -35.04
C GLY A 94 -22.03 -37.09 -35.93
N GLY A 95 -21.58 -38.21 -35.37
CA GLY A 95 -21.32 -39.46 -36.10
C GLY A 95 -20.08 -39.44 -37.01
N ASP A 96 -19.30 -38.35 -37.00
CA ASP A 96 -18.02 -38.25 -37.70
C ASP A 96 -16.90 -38.81 -36.80
N SER A 97 -16.17 -39.81 -37.28
CA SER A 97 -15.03 -40.40 -36.55
C SER A 97 -13.70 -39.66 -36.82
N THR A 98 -13.74 -38.58 -37.59
CA THR A 98 -12.56 -37.78 -37.93
C THR A 98 -12.24 -36.79 -36.81
N TYR A 99 -10.96 -36.43 -36.66
CA TYR A 99 -10.50 -35.38 -35.73
C TYR A 99 -10.81 -33.95 -36.20
N LEU A 100 -11.40 -33.77 -37.40
CA LEU A 100 -11.69 -32.46 -37.99
C LEU A 100 -12.68 -31.61 -37.17
N PRO A 101 -13.79 -32.13 -36.63
CA PRO A 101 -14.69 -31.35 -35.78
C PRO A 101 -13.98 -30.84 -34.52
N ILE A 102 -13.11 -31.65 -33.94
CA ILE A 102 -12.34 -31.30 -32.73
C ILE A 102 -11.34 -30.18 -33.02
N LEU A 103 -10.56 -30.30 -34.10
CA LEU A 103 -9.57 -29.28 -34.48
C LEU A 103 -10.23 -27.95 -34.87
N SER A 104 -11.32 -28.01 -35.65
CA SER A 104 -12.04 -26.82 -36.09
C SER A 104 -12.76 -26.11 -34.94
N SER A 105 -13.40 -26.83 -34.04
CA SER A 105 -14.05 -26.26 -32.85
C SER A 105 -13.02 -25.68 -31.87
N MET A 106 -11.87 -26.35 -31.69
CA MET A 106 -10.77 -25.85 -30.87
C MET A 106 -10.19 -24.55 -31.44
N ALA A 107 -9.97 -24.48 -32.76
CA ALA A 107 -9.50 -23.27 -33.43
C ALA A 107 -10.52 -22.14 -33.34
N LEU A 108 -11.80 -22.42 -33.62
CA LEU A 108 -12.89 -21.44 -33.54
C LEU A 108 -13.04 -20.92 -32.11
N GLY A 109 -13.00 -21.81 -31.11
CA GLY A 109 -13.04 -21.49 -29.70
C GLY A 109 -11.88 -20.58 -29.30
N ALA A 110 -10.65 -20.91 -29.68
CA ALA A 110 -9.49 -20.09 -29.40
C ALA A 110 -9.63 -18.67 -30.01
N VAL A 111 -10.03 -18.56 -31.28
CA VAL A 111 -10.20 -17.26 -31.95
C VAL A 111 -11.28 -16.42 -31.29
N PHE A 112 -12.45 -17.01 -31.00
CA PHE A 112 -13.56 -16.31 -30.36
C PHE A 112 -13.18 -15.80 -28.97
N TRP A 113 -12.55 -16.65 -28.16
CA TRP A 113 -12.11 -16.27 -26.81
C TRP A 113 -10.98 -15.24 -26.83
N VAL A 114 -10.05 -15.29 -27.79
CA VAL A 114 -9.06 -14.23 -27.98
C VAL A 114 -9.75 -12.89 -28.23
N LEU A 115 -10.69 -12.86 -29.18
CA LEU A 115 -11.42 -11.65 -29.51
C LEU A 115 -12.18 -11.11 -28.30
N PHE A 116 -12.94 -11.97 -27.62
CA PHE A 116 -13.68 -11.61 -26.41
C PHE A 116 -12.76 -11.12 -25.29
N GLY A 117 -11.68 -11.84 -24.99
CA GLY A 117 -10.74 -11.50 -23.94
C GLY A 117 -10.00 -10.17 -24.20
N VAL A 118 -9.62 -9.92 -25.46
CA VAL A 118 -9.01 -8.64 -25.86
C VAL A 118 -10.01 -7.48 -25.76
N ILE A 119 -11.27 -7.67 -26.16
CA ILE A 119 -12.32 -6.66 -26.03
C ILE A 119 -12.61 -6.36 -24.55
N ALA A 120 -12.79 -7.40 -23.74
CA ALA A 120 -13.00 -7.28 -22.30
C ALA A 120 -11.83 -6.54 -21.63
N TYR A 121 -10.59 -6.88 -22.03
CA TYR A 121 -9.40 -6.20 -21.58
C TYR A 121 -9.40 -4.72 -21.99
N ALA A 122 -9.79 -4.40 -23.23
CA ALA A 122 -9.87 -3.01 -23.69
C ALA A 122 -10.84 -2.18 -22.86
N PHE A 123 -11.98 -2.73 -22.42
CA PHE A 123 -12.92 -2.05 -21.53
C PHE A 123 -12.36 -1.83 -20.12
N GLN A 124 -11.57 -2.77 -19.61
CA GLN A 124 -10.96 -2.65 -18.28
C GLN A 124 -9.68 -1.80 -18.27
N ARG A 125 -9.10 -1.55 -19.46
CA ARG A 125 -7.83 -0.83 -19.64
C ARG A 125 -8.02 0.67 -19.46
N GLY A 126 -7.98 1.12 -18.21
CA GLY A 126 -8.23 2.53 -17.86
C GLY A 126 -7.01 3.31 -17.34
N LYS A 127 -6.22 2.78 -16.39
CA LYS A 127 -5.27 3.62 -15.62
C LYS A 127 -3.99 2.94 -15.09
N ARG A 128 -3.73 1.66 -15.39
CA ARG A 128 -2.55 0.93 -14.86
C ARG A 128 -2.03 -0.07 -15.89
N ASP A 129 -0.84 0.17 -16.45
CA ASP A 129 -0.16 -0.75 -17.39
C ASP A 129 0.52 -1.95 -16.67
N PHE A 130 0.14 -2.20 -15.42
CA PHE A 130 0.77 -3.17 -14.54
C PHE A 130 -0.28 -4.08 -13.91
N THR A 131 0.00 -5.37 -13.88
CA THR A 131 -0.72 -6.31 -13.02
C THR A 131 -0.05 -6.28 -11.65
N SER A 132 -0.83 -6.07 -10.60
CA SER A 132 -0.34 -6.10 -9.23
C SER A 132 -1.16 -7.03 -8.36
N THR A 133 -0.48 -7.65 -7.40
CA THR A 133 -1.10 -8.39 -6.31
C THR A 133 -0.93 -7.60 -5.03
N SER A 134 -2.03 -7.32 -4.34
CA SER A 134 -2.02 -6.64 -3.05
C SER A 134 -1.92 -7.67 -1.94
N GLN A 135 -1.00 -7.48 -1.00
CA GLN A 135 -0.85 -8.33 0.16
C GLN A 135 -0.54 -7.50 1.40
N VAL A 136 -0.98 -7.97 2.57
CA VAL A 136 -0.70 -7.33 3.85
C VAL A 136 0.37 -8.14 4.57
N VAL A 137 1.44 -7.49 5.02
CA VAL A 137 2.58 -8.11 5.69
C VAL A 137 2.91 -7.32 6.96
N ALA A 138 3.03 -7.99 8.10
CA ALA A 138 3.48 -7.35 9.35
C ALA A 138 5.01 -7.14 9.34
N THR A 139 5.48 -6.05 9.95
CA THR A 139 6.92 -5.77 10.07
C THR A 139 7.53 -6.45 11.31
N SER A 140 6.73 -6.71 12.34
CA SER A 140 7.15 -7.46 13.52
C SER A 140 5.98 -8.27 14.09
N TYR A 141 6.30 -9.29 14.88
CA TYR A 141 5.35 -10.20 15.50
C TYR A 141 5.63 -10.28 17.00
N ASP A 142 4.66 -9.85 17.80
CA ASP A 142 4.73 -9.92 19.26
C ASP A 142 4.02 -11.17 19.75
N VAL A 143 4.69 -11.95 20.60
CA VAL A 143 4.08 -13.05 21.34
C VAL A 143 3.61 -12.47 22.67
N ILE A 144 2.29 -12.45 22.86
CA ILE A 144 1.61 -11.91 24.03
C ILE A 144 1.02 -13.07 24.82
N VAL A 145 1.14 -13.02 26.14
CA VAL A 145 0.53 -14.02 27.04
C VAL A 145 -0.28 -13.35 28.13
N ASP A 146 -1.16 -14.12 28.77
CA ASP A 146 -1.88 -13.64 29.95
C ASP A 146 -0.90 -13.18 31.06
N PRO A 147 -1.13 -12.02 31.71
CA PRO A 147 -0.22 -11.50 32.72
C PRO A 147 0.07 -12.45 33.89
N SER A 148 -0.87 -13.35 34.21
CA SER A 148 -0.70 -14.32 35.30
C SER A 148 0.41 -15.35 35.06
N VAL A 149 0.72 -15.64 33.79
CA VAL A 149 1.72 -16.65 33.37
C VAL A 149 2.92 -16.04 32.63
N ALA A 150 2.97 -14.70 32.50
CA ALA A 150 4.01 -13.99 31.75
C ALA A 150 5.43 -14.17 32.30
N GLY A 151 5.58 -14.33 33.62
CA GLY A 151 6.88 -14.60 34.24
C GLY A 151 7.43 -15.97 33.88
N GLU A 152 6.56 -16.99 33.86
CA GLU A 152 6.93 -18.35 33.48
C GLU A 152 7.27 -18.44 31.98
N ALA A 153 6.45 -17.84 31.13
CA ALA A 153 6.69 -17.80 29.69
C ALA A 153 8.07 -17.19 29.37
N ARG A 154 8.44 -16.07 30.01
CA ARG A 154 9.77 -15.45 29.84
C ARG A 154 10.90 -16.36 30.29
N ARG A 155 10.75 -17.05 31.43
CA ARG A 155 11.76 -17.99 31.93
C ARG A 155 11.97 -19.18 30.98
N VAL A 156 10.90 -19.68 30.36
CA VAL A 156 10.98 -20.75 29.36
C VAL A 156 11.64 -20.20 28.09
N LEU A 157 11.17 -19.07 27.55
CA LEU A 157 11.73 -18.49 26.32
C LEU A 157 13.20 -18.04 26.44
N GLN A 158 13.70 -17.76 27.64
CA GLN A 158 15.14 -17.51 27.87
C GLN A 158 16.02 -18.72 27.56
N GLN A 159 15.47 -19.93 27.60
CA GLN A 159 16.18 -21.18 27.31
C GLN A 159 16.12 -21.55 25.82
N LEU A 160 15.31 -20.84 25.03
CA LEU A 160 15.15 -21.08 23.60
C LEU A 160 16.40 -20.61 22.84
N PRO A 161 17.19 -21.51 22.24
CA PRO A 161 18.34 -21.12 21.42
C PRO A 161 17.84 -20.58 20.08
N MET A 162 17.55 -19.28 20.04
CA MET A 162 17.22 -18.56 18.83
C MET A 162 18.29 -17.52 18.49
N ASN A 163 18.68 -17.48 17.22
CA ASN A 163 19.54 -16.42 16.67
C ASN A 163 18.75 -15.13 16.38
N SER A 164 17.47 -15.06 16.75
CA SER A 164 16.69 -13.83 16.67
C SER A 164 17.19 -12.91 17.76
N ASN A 165 17.93 -11.85 17.41
CA ASN A 165 18.16 -10.73 18.31
C ASN A 165 16.78 -10.26 18.77
N PRO A 166 16.33 -10.55 20.01
CA PRO A 166 15.08 -9.98 20.47
C PRO A 166 15.36 -8.49 20.43
N GLN A 167 14.65 -7.76 19.56
CA GLN A 167 14.71 -6.31 19.54
C GLN A 167 14.01 -5.85 20.83
N THR A 168 14.68 -6.06 21.96
CA THR A 168 14.32 -5.54 23.28
C THR A 168 14.18 -4.06 23.08
N ASN A 169 12.94 -3.54 23.19
CA ASN A 169 12.55 -2.14 23.15
C ASN A 169 13.75 -1.17 23.17
N ALA A 170 14.37 -0.97 22.01
CA ALA A 170 15.30 0.13 21.85
C ALA A 170 14.40 1.36 21.71
N PRO A 171 14.57 2.41 22.54
CA PRO A 171 13.80 3.63 22.36
C PRO A 171 14.00 4.11 20.92
N VAL A 172 12.88 4.23 20.20
CA VAL A 172 12.84 4.86 18.89
C VAL A 172 13.30 6.29 19.11
N GLN A 173 14.56 6.59 18.80
CA GLN A 173 15.09 7.96 18.78
C GLN A 173 14.25 8.74 17.76
N PRO A 174 13.46 9.75 18.18
CA PRO A 174 12.77 10.62 17.24
C PRO A 174 13.83 11.36 16.42
N TRP A 175 13.65 11.38 15.10
CA TRP A 175 14.49 12.18 14.23
C TRP A 175 14.40 13.66 14.61
N GLY A 176 15.53 14.24 15.01
CA GLY A 176 15.80 15.68 14.97
C GLY A 176 15.45 16.46 16.24
N THR A 177 16.42 16.58 17.14
CA THR A 177 16.54 17.75 18.04
C THR A 177 17.87 18.43 17.75
N PRO A 178 17.91 19.73 17.37
CA PRO A 178 19.16 20.44 17.20
C PRO A 178 19.82 20.64 18.56
N SER A 179 20.94 19.98 18.82
CA SER A 179 21.80 20.25 19.97
C SER A 179 22.49 21.60 19.80
N ALA A 180 22.27 22.52 20.74
CA ALA A 180 22.91 23.83 20.80
C ALA A 180 24.45 23.72 20.94
N PRO A 181 25.25 24.52 20.21
CA PRO A 181 26.70 24.45 20.27
C PRO A 181 27.24 25.41 21.33
N ASN A 182 27.82 24.87 22.40
CA ASN A 182 28.87 25.59 23.12
C ASN A 182 29.96 24.61 23.58
N GLN A 183 30.86 24.25 22.67
CA GLN A 183 32.14 23.62 22.98
C GLN A 183 33.24 24.25 22.11
N PRO A 184 34.39 24.65 22.68
CA PRO A 184 35.49 25.26 21.95
C PRO A 184 36.24 24.23 21.07
N PRO A 185 36.81 24.65 19.92
CA PRO A 185 37.35 23.73 18.92
C PRO A 185 38.70 23.15 19.36
N ARG A 186 38.79 21.81 19.41
CA ARG A 186 40.08 21.10 19.38
C ARG A 186 40.54 20.96 17.93
N GLN A 187 41.73 21.48 17.63
CA GLN A 187 42.44 21.25 16.37
C GLN A 187 42.93 19.79 16.32
N GLY A 188 42.52 19.03 15.31
CA GLY A 188 42.94 17.65 15.11
C GLY A 188 42.50 17.09 13.75
N GLN A 189 43.44 17.14 12.79
CA GLN A 189 43.59 16.46 11.50
C GLN A 189 42.38 16.27 10.54
N PRO A 190 42.47 16.76 9.28
CA PRO A 190 41.50 16.46 8.25
C PRO A 190 41.61 15.00 7.74
N PRO A 191 40.49 14.34 7.38
CA PRO A 191 40.50 13.01 6.79
C PRO A 191 41.16 13.01 5.41
N GLN A 192 42.10 12.09 5.20
CA GLN A 192 42.76 11.90 3.91
C GLN A 192 41.79 11.29 2.89
N ARG A 193 41.68 11.95 1.73
CA ARG A 193 40.92 11.48 0.57
C ARG A 193 41.71 10.35 -0.13
N PRO A 194 41.10 9.19 -0.44
CA PRO A 194 41.76 8.13 -1.22
C PRO A 194 42.19 8.63 -2.60
N GLU A 195 43.45 8.40 -2.98
CA GLU A 195 44.08 8.88 -4.22
C GLU A 195 43.59 8.19 -5.52
N SER A 196 42.56 7.35 -5.46
CA SER A 196 42.07 6.60 -6.63
C SER A 196 41.19 7.39 -7.60
N TRP A 197 40.99 8.69 -7.36
CA TRP A 197 40.25 9.60 -8.24
C TRP A 197 41.19 10.70 -8.74
N GLY A 198 41.90 10.39 -9.83
CA GLY A 198 42.76 11.31 -10.55
C GLY A 198 42.00 12.52 -11.11
N GLN A 199 42.66 13.66 -11.06
CA GLN A 199 42.20 15.00 -11.42
C GLN A 199 42.01 15.15 -12.95
N PRO A 200 40.98 15.86 -13.44
CA PRO A 200 41.03 16.42 -14.80
C PRO A 200 42.05 17.58 -14.83
N PRO A 201 42.82 17.76 -15.92
CA PRO A 201 43.77 18.87 -16.01
C PRO A 201 43.07 20.22 -15.95
N VAL A 202 43.46 21.05 -14.99
CA VAL A 202 43.12 22.47 -14.90
C VAL A 202 43.88 23.26 -15.97
N GLN A 203 43.17 23.96 -16.85
CA GLN A 203 43.71 25.07 -17.64
C GLN A 203 43.23 26.38 -16.99
N ALA A 204 44.20 27.24 -16.67
CA ALA A 204 44.02 28.53 -16.02
C ALA A 204 43.90 29.67 -17.08
N PRO A 205 43.70 30.94 -16.70
CA PRO A 205 42.51 31.72 -17.04
C PRO A 205 42.78 32.82 -18.09
N HIS A 206 41.79 33.13 -18.94
CA HIS A 206 41.88 34.25 -19.87
C HIS A 206 40.63 35.14 -19.84
N ALA A 207 40.90 36.44 -19.77
CA ALA A 207 40.05 37.60 -19.56
C ALA A 207 38.84 37.78 -20.52
N ASN A 208 37.80 38.43 -20.00
CA ASN A 208 36.79 39.14 -20.81
C ASN A 208 37.44 40.26 -21.63
N PRO A 209 36.91 40.51 -22.84
CA PRO A 209 36.22 41.79 -23.05
C PRO A 209 34.96 41.70 -23.94
N ASP A 210 33.92 42.46 -23.59
CA ASP A 210 32.91 43.01 -24.52
C ASP A 210 33.57 44.08 -25.44
N PRO A 211 33.03 44.51 -26.62
CA PRO A 211 31.60 44.75 -26.89
C PRO A 211 31.08 44.63 -28.37
N GLN A 212 29.76 44.87 -28.54
CA GLN A 212 29.06 45.59 -29.65
C GLN A 212 28.49 44.90 -30.92
N GLN A 213 27.18 45.21 -31.14
CA GLN A 213 26.45 45.49 -32.41
C GLN A 213 26.08 44.30 -33.34
N ALA A 214 24.92 44.23 -34.01
CA ALA A 214 23.72 45.07 -34.17
C ALA A 214 22.60 44.21 -34.83
N GLY A 215 21.33 44.59 -34.68
CA GLY A 215 20.23 44.06 -35.50
C GLY A 215 18.84 44.32 -34.90
N ALA A 216 18.06 45.16 -35.55
CA ALA A 216 16.81 45.75 -35.04
C ALA A 216 15.52 45.01 -35.46
N ALA A 217 14.55 44.96 -34.52
CA ALA A 217 13.07 45.06 -34.66
C ALA A 217 12.28 44.06 -35.56
N PRO A 218 10.93 43.86 -35.38
CA PRO A 218 9.99 44.57 -34.51
C PRO A 218 9.10 43.69 -33.59
N GLN A 219 8.41 44.38 -32.67
CA GLN A 219 7.28 43.89 -31.88
C GLN A 219 6.10 43.47 -32.78
N ALA A 220 5.53 42.31 -32.50
CA ALA A 220 4.11 42.02 -32.73
C ALA A 220 3.56 41.43 -31.43
N GLY A 221 2.73 42.22 -30.75
CA GLY A 221 1.86 41.73 -29.70
C GLY A 221 0.73 40.90 -30.30
N ASP A 222 0.01 40.22 -29.41
CA ASP A 222 -1.31 39.64 -29.63
C ASP A 222 -1.40 38.26 -30.31
N GLU A 223 -0.66 37.25 -29.83
CA GLU A 223 -1.04 35.84 -30.10
C GLU A 223 -0.85 34.84 -28.94
N GLN A 224 -0.27 35.24 -27.80
CA GLN A 224 -0.06 34.34 -26.66
C GLN A 224 -1.27 34.15 -25.71
N ARG A 225 -2.41 34.82 -25.95
CA ARG A 225 -3.59 34.73 -25.05
C ARG A 225 -4.59 33.62 -25.40
N ALA A 226 -4.47 32.98 -26.56
CA ALA A 226 -5.43 31.95 -26.98
C ALA A 226 -4.98 30.49 -26.75
N ALA A 227 -3.72 30.24 -26.34
CA ALA A 227 -3.18 28.88 -26.21
C ALA A 227 -3.18 28.32 -24.78
N ASN A 228 -3.51 29.12 -23.75
CA ASN A 228 -3.38 28.69 -22.35
C ASN A 228 -4.72 28.28 -21.67
N GLN A 229 -5.76 28.04 -22.46
CA GLN A 229 -7.10 27.67 -21.95
C GLN A 229 -7.49 26.20 -22.24
N ARG A 230 -6.52 25.31 -22.45
CA ARG A 230 -6.78 23.87 -22.25
C ARG A 230 -6.64 23.54 -20.76
N SER A 231 -7.69 23.87 -20.04
CA SER A 231 -8.17 23.23 -18.82
C SER A 231 -7.45 21.91 -18.46
N THR A 232 -6.39 22.04 -17.66
CA THR A 232 -5.76 20.96 -16.89
C THR A 232 -6.75 20.52 -15.81
N ARG A 233 -7.65 19.62 -16.18
CA ARG A 233 -8.62 19.01 -15.28
C ARG A 233 -7.87 18.05 -14.35
N GLY A 234 -7.43 18.54 -13.19
CA GLY A 234 -6.72 17.72 -12.18
C GLY A 234 -5.86 18.46 -11.15
N GLN A 235 -5.74 19.79 -11.19
CA GLN A 235 -5.02 20.55 -10.17
C GLN A 235 -5.96 20.91 -9.02
N PHE A 236 -5.79 20.31 -7.85
CA PHE A 236 -6.40 20.84 -6.63
C PHE A 236 -5.50 21.98 -6.12
N PRO A 237 -6.04 23.17 -5.83
CA PRO A 237 -5.24 24.28 -5.30
C PRO A 237 -4.64 23.90 -3.94
N ASP A 238 -3.43 24.35 -3.62
CA ASP A 238 -2.83 24.13 -2.30
C ASP A 238 -3.61 24.88 -1.20
N LEU A 239 -3.43 24.51 0.06
CA LEU A 239 -3.95 25.32 1.18
C LEU A 239 -3.26 26.71 1.17
N PRO A 240 -3.86 27.74 1.80
CA PRO A 240 -3.30 29.10 1.86
C PRO A 240 -1.89 29.20 2.46
N ASP A 241 -1.43 28.14 3.12
CA ASP A 241 -0.12 27.97 3.73
C ASP A 241 0.90 27.25 2.84
N GLY A 242 0.53 26.92 1.59
CA GLY A 242 1.40 26.29 0.59
C GLY A 242 1.55 24.78 0.74
N ARG A 243 0.73 24.11 1.55
CA ARG A 243 0.79 22.66 1.76
C ARG A 243 -0.20 21.90 0.84
N PRO A 244 0.18 20.71 0.32
CA PRO A 244 -0.70 19.92 -0.55
C PRO A 244 -1.88 19.31 0.24
N GLN A 245 -3.09 19.33 -0.33
CA GLN A 245 -4.36 19.01 0.36
C GLN A 245 -4.64 17.51 0.63
N TYR A 246 -3.68 16.59 0.45
CA TYR A 246 -3.95 15.17 0.62
C TYR A 246 -4.10 14.79 2.11
N GLY A 247 -5.26 14.25 2.50
CA GLY A 247 -5.47 13.61 3.80
C GLY A 247 -6.05 14.48 4.92
N ILE A 248 -6.44 15.73 4.65
CA ILE A 248 -7.09 16.59 5.64
C ILE A 248 -8.61 16.43 5.55
N ARG A 249 -9.26 15.99 6.63
CA ARG A 249 -10.72 16.05 6.77
C ARG A 249 -11.09 17.48 7.16
N ILE A 250 -11.69 18.24 6.24
CA ILE A 250 -12.31 19.51 6.60
C ILE A 250 -13.60 19.18 7.33
N GLU A 251 -13.67 19.49 8.62
CA GLU A 251 -14.93 19.44 9.36
C GLU A 251 -15.82 20.59 8.85
N PRO A 252 -17.06 20.32 8.40
CA PRO A 252 -17.96 21.40 8.02
C PRO A 252 -18.28 22.24 9.26
N GLN A 253 -17.95 23.53 9.21
CA GLN A 253 -18.36 24.55 10.16
C GLN A 253 -19.88 24.44 10.34
N PRO A 254 -20.41 24.24 11.57
CA PRO A 254 -21.85 24.25 11.77
C PRO A 254 -22.39 25.62 11.37
N ALA A 255 -23.26 25.62 10.35
CA ALA A 255 -24.05 26.78 10.00
C ALA A 255 -24.84 27.22 11.22
N ALA A 256 -24.77 28.51 11.55
CA ALA A 256 -25.58 29.10 12.61
C ALA A 256 -27.05 28.74 12.36
N GLU A 257 -27.62 27.96 13.28
CA GLU A 257 -29.04 27.63 13.29
C GLU A 257 -29.85 28.93 13.32
N ASP A 258 -30.63 29.14 12.25
CA ASP A 258 -31.71 30.11 12.21
C ASP A 258 -32.65 29.84 13.40
N ALA A 259 -32.71 30.80 14.32
CA ALA A 259 -33.63 30.77 15.44
C ALA A 259 -35.08 30.80 14.95
N PRO A 260 -36.00 30.00 15.50
CA PRO A 260 -37.40 30.04 15.12
C PRO A 260 -38.09 31.33 15.60
N ASP A 261 -38.73 32.02 14.66
CA ASP A 261 -39.62 33.17 14.81
C ASP A 261 -40.90 32.81 15.62
N GLU A 262 -40.81 32.81 16.95
CA GLU A 262 -41.98 32.62 17.85
C GLU A 262 -42.38 33.88 18.65
N ALA A 263 -41.89 35.07 18.28
CA ALA A 263 -42.11 36.30 19.06
C ALA A 263 -42.89 37.41 18.32
N ARG A 264 -43.73 37.11 17.32
CA ARG A 264 -44.57 38.12 16.63
C ARG A 264 -46.00 37.67 16.30
N ARG A 265 -46.68 36.99 17.23
CA ARG A 265 -48.12 36.65 17.05
C ARG A 265 -48.96 36.81 18.31
N GLY A 266 -48.65 37.80 19.14
CA GLY A 266 -49.30 38.00 20.45
C GLY A 266 -49.82 39.41 20.78
N GLU A 267 -49.80 40.38 19.86
CA GLU A 267 -50.17 41.78 20.19
C GLU A 267 -51.26 42.42 19.31
N GLU A 268 -52.01 41.64 18.54
CA GLU A 268 -53.08 42.19 17.68
C GLU A 268 -54.46 41.60 18.02
N SER A 269 -54.88 41.72 19.29
CA SER A 269 -56.28 41.53 19.70
C SER A 269 -56.57 42.12 21.09
N ARG A 270 -56.42 43.43 21.27
CA ARG A 270 -57.10 44.22 22.33
C ARG A 270 -57.26 45.68 21.89
N GLN A 271 -58.27 45.93 21.07
CA GLN A 271 -58.96 47.21 21.00
C GLN A 271 -60.36 46.96 20.43
N ASP A 272 -61.29 46.71 21.35
CA ASP A 272 -62.71 47.07 21.32
C ASP A 272 -63.20 47.09 22.77
#